data_AF-A0AAW3EJ79-F1
#
_entry.id   AF-A0AAW3EJ79-F1
#
_cell.length_a   1.000
_cell.length_b   1.000
_cell.length_c   1.000
_cell.angle_alpha   90.00
_cell.angle_beta   90.00
_cell.angle_gamma   90.00
#
_symmetry.space_group_name_H-M   'P 1'
#
loop_
_entity.id
_entity.type
_entity.pdbx_description
1 polymer ?
#
loop_
_entity_poly.entity_id
_entity_poly.type
_entity_poly.pdbx_seq_one_letter_code
_entity_poly.pdbx_strand_id
1 'polypeptide(L)'
;MLSEIKDWILSNTTHHVEINRNEYTSSLVVDFEGENKIAKFTVWDDKSCMLEIMTIDTEKYIINERAELSDIAEIIKSFKKFNDLLR
;
A
#
# COMPACT_ATOMS: atom_id res chain seq x y z
N MET A 1 7.37 6.95 11.61
CA MET A 1 6.84 6.96 10.24
C MET A 1 6.07 5.69 9.90
N LEU A 2 6.71 4.55 9.60
CA LEU A 2 5.98 3.34 9.19
C LEU A 2 4.96 2.83 10.22
N SER A 3 5.30 2.87 11.52
CA SER A 3 4.33 2.54 12.58
C SER A 3 3.12 3.48 12.60
N GLU A 4 3.33 4.78 12.38
CA GLU A 4 2.27 5.79 12.36
C GLU A 4 1.34 5.59 11.15
N ILE A 5 1.90 5.26 9.99
CA ILE A 5 1.14 4.88 8.80
C ILE A 5 0.34 3.60 9.08
N LYS A 6 0.96 2.59 9.70
CA LYS A 6 0.27 1.34 10.10
C LYS A 6 -0.90 1.61 11.02
N ASP A 7 -0.70 2.39 12.08
CA ASP A 7 -1.73 2.71 13.06
C ASP A 7 -2.89 3.47 12.39
N TRP A 8 -2.58 4.38 11.47
CA TRP A 8 -3.60 5.07 10.67
C TRP A 8 -4.40 4.10 9.81
N ILE A 9 -3.74 3.19 9.08
CA ILE A 9 -4.42 2.22 8.20
C ILE A 9 -5.33 1.29 9.01
N LEU A 10 -4.82 0.73 10.11
CA LEU A 10 -5.58 -0.17 10.99
C LEU A 10 -6.76 0.52 11.67
N SER A 11 -6.68 1.84 11.90
CA SER A 11 -7.78 2.61 12.48
C SER A 11 -8.88 2.97 11.47
N ASN A 12 -8.59 2.91 10.16
CA ASN A 12 -9.49 3.39 9.09
C ASN A 12 -9.95 2.28 8.14
N THR A 13 -9.36 1.09 8.20
CA THR A 13 -9.63 -0.01 7.27
C THR A 13 -9.52 -1.36 7.99
N THR A 14 -10.02 -2.41 7.33
CA THR A 14 -9.88 -3.80 7.80
C THR A 14 -8.74 -4.55 7.11
N HIS A 15 -7.82 -3.84 6.47
CA HIS A 15 -6.73 -4.45 5.73
C HIS A 15 -5.70 -5.11 6.65
N HIS A 16 -5.06 -6.16 6.16
CA HIS A 16 -3.90 -6.73 6.82
C HIS A 16 -2.67 -5.85 6.56
N VAL A 17 -1.95 -5.47 7.62
CA VAL A 17 -0.78 -4.59 7.53
C VAL A 17 0.41 -5.18 8.26
N GLU A 18 1.47 -5.47 7.51
CA GLU A 18 2.74 -5.98 8.02
C GLU A 18 3.82 -4.90 7.96
N ILE A 19 4.73 -4.90 8.94
CA ILE A 19 5.99 -4.15 8.84
C ILE A 19 7.11 -5.16 8.74
N ASN A 20 7.79 -5.13 7.60
CA ASN A 20 8.97 -5.94 7.32
C ASN A 20 10.21 -5.11 7.65
N ARG A 21 11.18 -5.71 8.34
CA ARG A 21 12.46 -5.07 8.68
C ARG A 21 13.59 -6.01 8.32
N ASN A 22 14.57 -5.50 7.58
CA ASN A 22 15.85 -6.17 7.36
C ASN A 22 17.00 -5.21 7.71
N GLU A 23 18.24 -5.66 7.51
CA GLU A 23 19.45 -4.88 7.86
C GLU A 23 19.55 -3.55 7.09
N TYR A 24 18.94 -3.45 5.91
CA TYR A 24 19.13 -2.35 4.97
C TYR A 24 17.91 -1.42 4.83
N THR A 25 16.70 -1.93 5.09
CA THR A 25 15.47 -1.16 4.94
C THR A 25 14.34 -1.73 5.79
N SER A 26 13.39 -0.87 6.12
CA SER A 26 12.07 -1.25 6.62
C SER A 26 10.99 -0.91 5.60
N SER A 27 9.99 -1.79 5.48
CA SER A 27 8.79 -1.53 4.68
C SER A 27 7.52 -1.84 5.44
N LEU A 28 6.45 -1.17 5.05
CA LEU A 28 5.07 -1.50 5.41
C LEU A 28 4.40 -2.07 4.17
N VAL A 29 3.74 -3.21 4.33
CA VAL A 29 3.03 -3.89 3.24
C VAL A 29 1.57 -4.05 3.64
N VAL A 30 0.68 -3.71 2.72
CA VAL A 30 -0.76 -3.98 2.80
C VAL A 30 -1.11 -4.87 1.63
N ASP A 31 -1.52 -6.09 1.94
CA ASP A 31 -2.00 -7.05 0.96
C ASP A 31 -3.52 -7.07 0.91
N PHE A 32 -4.05 -7.20 -0.29
CA PHE A 32 -5.47 -7.39 -0.54
C PHE A 32 -5.65 -8.50 -1.57
N GLU A 33 -6.42 -9.52 -1.18
CA GLU A 33 -6.85 -10.61 -2.05
C GLU A 33 -8.38 -10.65 -2.03
N GLY A 34 -8.98 -10.26 -3.16
CA GLY A 34 -10.42 -10.35 -3.39
C GLY A 34 -10.75 -11.39 -4.45
N GLU A 35 -12.05 -11.54 -4.75
CA GLU A 35 -12.53 -12.54 -5.73
C GLU A 35 -12.06 -12.25 -7.17
N ASN A 36 -11.93 -10.97 -7.55
CA ASN A 36 -11.62 -10.53 -8.91
C ASN A 36 -10.36 -9.66 -9.02
N LYS A 37 -9.78 -9.25 -7.89
CA LYS A 37 -8.63 -8.37 -7.80
C LYS A 37 -7.63 -8.91 -6.79
N ILE A 38 -6.34 -8.82 -7.13
CA ILE A 38 -5.25 -8.90 -6.15
C ILE A 38 -4.51 -7.58 -6.16
N ALA A 39 -4.06 -7.16 -4.98
CA ALA A 39 -3.45 -5.86 -4.82
C ALA A 39 -2.45 -5.81 -3.67
N LYS A 40 -1.47 -4.93 -3.82
CA LYS A 40 -0.41 -4.69 -2.85
C LYS A 40 -0.10 -3.20 -2.78
N PHE A 41 -0.02 -2.70 -1.56
CA PHE A 41 0.49 -1.37 -1.28
C PHE A 41 1.73 -1.50 -0.41
N THR A 42 2.87 -1.02 -0.91
CA THR A 42 4.14 -1.04 -0.17
C THR A 42 4.62 0.37 0.09
N VAL A 43 5.10 0.65 1.30
CA VAL A 43 5.76 1.90 1.68
C VAL A 43 7.11 1.58 2.30
N TRP A 44 8.17 2.25 1.89
CA TRP A 44 9.50 2.11 2.47
C TRP A 44 9.82 3.24 3.45
N ASP A 45 10.84 3.04 4.27
CA ASP A 45 11.35 4.01 5.24
C ASP A 45 11.93 5.28 4.60
N ASP A 46 12.26 5.24 3.31
CA ASP A 46 12.66 6.38 2.49
C ASP A 46 11.49 7.23 1.96
N LYS A 47 10.24 6.91 2.37
CA LYS A 47 8.98 7.55 1.92
C LYS A 47 8.60 7.27 0.46
N SER A 48 9.28 6.35 -0.21
CA SER A 48 8.77 5.83 -1.48
C SER A 48 7.63 4.84 -1.24
N CYS A 49 6.71 4.72 -2.20
CA CYS A 49 5.65 3.73 -2.17
C CYS A 49 5.37 3.12 -3.54
N MET A 50 4.77 1.94 -3.53
CA MET A 50 4.33 1.19 -4.71
C MET A 50 2.85 0.84 -4.55
N LEU A 51 2.06 1.12 -5.58
CA LEU A 51 0.62 0.83 -5.66
C LEU A 51 0.41 -0.18 -6.79
N GLU A 52 -0.03 -1.38 -6.46
CA GLU A 52 -0.26 -2.46 -7.41
C GLU A 52 -1.69 -3.00 -7.24
N ILE A 53 -2.49 -2.95 -8.31
CA ILE A 53 -3.80 -3.60 -8.36
C ILE A 53 -3.93 -4.22 -9.74
N MET A 54 -4.29 -5.50 -9.78
CA MET A 54 -4.54 -6.23 -11.01
C MET A 54 -5.83 -7.04 -10.92
N THR A 55 -6.51 -7.18 -12.07
CA THR A 55 -7.64 -8.09 -12.18
C THR A 55 -7.15 -9.52 -12.36
N ILE A 56 -7.74 -10.48 -11.65
CA ILE A 56 -7.35 -11.89 -11.75
C ILE A 56 -7.68 -12.44 -13.14
N ASP A 57 -8.89 -12.19 -13.64
CA ASP A 57 -9.38 -12.80 -14.89
C ASP A 57 -8.59 -12.40 -16.14
N THR A 58 -8.11 -11.15 -16.19
CA THR A 58 -7.43 -10.61 -17.38
C THR A 58 -5.94 -10.38 -17.18
N GLU A 59 -5.45 -10.55 -15.95
CA GLU A 59 -4.08 -10.24 -15.53
C GLU A 59 -3.63 -8.80 -15.82
N LYS A 60 -4.56 -7.91 -16.17
CA LYS A 60 -4.27 -6.50 -16.44
C LYS A 60 -4.19 -5.69 -15.16
N TYR A 61 -3.22 -4.78 -15.14
CA TYR A 61 -3.10 -3.79 -14.08
C TYR A 61 -4.17 -2.71 -14.20
N ILE A 62 -4.85 -2.45 -13.09
CA ILE A 62 -5.65 -1.23 -12.87
C ILE A 62 -4.71 -0.09 -12.45
N ILE A 63 -3.70 -0.41 -11.62
CA ILE A 63 -2.63 0.51 -11.24
C ILE A 63 -1.33 -0.28 -11.01
N ASN A 64 -0.22 0.30 -11.44
CA ASN A 64 1.15 -0.16 -11.20
C ASN A 64 2.03 1.09 -11.19
N GLU A 65 2.06 1.77 -10.05
CA GLU A 65 2.68 3.09 -9.91
C GLU A 65 3.65 3.11 -8.73
N ARG A 66 4.84 3.69 -8.96
CA ARG A 66 5.79 4.06 -7.91
C ARG A 66 5.75 5.56 -7.71
N ALA A 67 5.77 6.00 -6.46
CA ALA A 67 5.87 7.41 -6.11
C ALA A 67 6.91 7.63 -4.99
N GLU A 68 7.61 8.76 -5.05
CA GLU A 68 8.42 9.28 -3.96
C GLU A 68 7.64 10.41 -3.30
N LEU A 69 7.47 10.35 -1.98
CA LEU A 69 6.58 11.23 -1.24
C LEU A 69 7.34 12.00 -0.17
N SER A 70 6.86 13.21 0.12
CA SER A 70 7.57 14.17 0.98
C SER A 70 7.32 13.90 2.46
N ASP A 71 6.11 13.43 2.80
CA ASP A 71 5.64 13.25 4.17
C ASP A 71 4.56 12.15 4.32
N ILE A 72 4.13 11.95 5.56
CA ILE A 72 3.13 10.94 5.95
C ILE A 72 1.75 11.27 5.37
N ALA A 73 1.39 12.55 5.23
CA ALA A 73 0.09 12.95 4.71
C ALA A 73 -0.03 12.59 3.21
N GLU A 74 1.04 12.76 2.45
CA GLU A 74 1.11 12.32 1.06
C GLU A 74 1.03 10.79 0.94
N ILE A 75 1.69 10.04 1.83
CA ILE A 75 1.57 8.57 1.86
C ILE A 75 0.13 8.13 2.15
N ILE A 76 -0.53 8.76 3.13
CA ILE A 76 -1.94 8.48 3.44
C ILE A 76 -2.84 8.83 2.25
N LYS A 77 -2.56 9.92 1.54
CA LYS A 77 -3.31 10.29 0.32
C LYS A 77 -3.15 9.25 -0.78
N SER A 78 -1.93 8.75 -1.00
CA SER A 78 -1.66 7.67 -1.95
C SER A 78 -2.37 6.37 -1.56
N PHE A 79 -2.37 6.03 -0.27
CA PHE A 79 -3.11 4.87 0.24
C PHE A 79 -4.63 5.02 0.04
N LYS A 80 -5.20 6.22 0.23
CA LYS A 80 -6.62 6.48 -0.05
C LYS A 80 -6.94 6.26 -1.53
N LYS A 81 -6.12 6.77 -2.45
CA LYS A 81 -6.25 6.51 -3.90
C LYS A 81 -6.26 5.00 -4.18
N PHE A 82 -5.30 4.27 -3.62
CA PHE A 82 -5.23 2.81 -3.73
C PHE A 82 -6.51 2.15 -3.22
N ASN A 83 -6.95 2.49 -2.02
CA ASN A 83 -8.13 1.89 -1.38
C ASN A 83 -9.44 2.20 -2.12
N ASP A 84 -9.58 3.37 -2.74
CA ASP A 84 -10.75 3.73 -3.54
C ASP A 84 -10.83 2.89 -4.82
N LEU A 85 -9.70 2.48 -5.40
CA LEU A 85 -9.63 1.61 -6.58
C LEU A 85 -9.90 0.12 -6.27
N LEU A 86 -9.79 -0.28 -5.00
CA LEU A 86 -10.11 -1.64 -4.57
C LEU A 86 -11.61 -1.91 -4.52
N ARG A 87 -12.42 -0.87 -4.29
CA ARG A 87 -13.89 -0.96 -4.23
C ARG A 87 -14.54 -1.41 -5.54
#